data_AF-A0A2E9T9I8-F1
#
_entry.id   AF-A0A2E9T9I8-F1
#
_cell.length_a   1.000
_cell.length_b   1.000
_cell.length_c   1.000
_cell.angle_alpha   90.00
_cell.angle_beta   90.00
_cell.angle_gamma   90.00
#
_symmetry.space_group_name_H-M   'P 1'
#
loop_
_entity.id
_entity.type
_entity.pdbx_description
1 polymer ?
#
loop_
_entity_poly.entity_id
_entity_poly.type
_entity_poly.pdbx_seq_one_letter_code
_entity_poly.pdbx_strand_id
1 'polypeptide(L)'
;MSLEQHLDTLESLVASGRVPATSRTLINLKAFNEAIGQIRAELPEELNESQAIIRQKESVIKTAEIEARRIRAYADEEATTIRETAEEKATIAIDNASEKAAKMVQQTEVTAEAARKASEIIAEAEARAVSIIEAADSSAAQKTEATENRVGMMMIDAETDAGSRRDGADEYASEVLFNLEQHVSGVLGKVRAGLDLLEARSPSDTTSVH
;
A
#
# COMPACT_ATOMS: atom_id res chain seq x y z
N MET A 1 66.11 -61.25 32.84
CA MET A 1 66.96 -60.57 31.85
C MET A 1 66.27 -60.71 30.51
N SER A 2 66.34 -59.73 29.61
CA SER A 2 65.74 -59.95 28.28
C SER A 2 66.53 -61.02 27.52
N LEU A 3 65.89 -61.71 26.59
CA LEU A 3 66.55 -62.63 25.65
C LEU A 3 67.79 -61.97 25.00
N GLU A 4 67.69 -60.67 24.74
CA GLU A 4 68.75 -59.80 24.22
C GLU A 4 69.96 -59.74 25.17
N GLN A 5 69.75 -59.60 26.47
CA GLN A 5 70.85 -59.60 27.46
C GLN A 5 71.57 -60.96 27.55
N HIS A 6 70.87 -62.07 27.34
CA HIS A 6 71.49 -63.39 27.27
C HIS A 6 72.29 -63.59 25.98
N LEU A 7 71.83 -63.04 24.87
CA LEU A 7 72.55 -63.00 23.59
C LEU A 7 73.81 -62.12 23.68
N ASP A 8 73.70 -60.94 24.29
CA ASP A 8 74.83 -60.03 24.54
C ASP A 8 75.90 -60.71 25.42
N THR A 9 75.46 -61.46 26.44
CA THR A 9 76.36 -62.22 27.32
C THR A 9 77.10 -63.31 26.55
N LEU A 10 76.41 -64.01 25.64
CA LEU A 10 76.99 -64.99 24.72
C LEU A 10 78.00 -64.37 23.77
N GLU A 11 77.68 -63.22 23.17
CA GLU A 11 78.61 -62.47 22.31
C GLU A 11 79.85 -62.03 23.09
N SER A 12 79.69 -61.53 24.32
CA SER A 12 80.82 -61.12 25.16
C SER A 12 81.73 -62.29 25.54
N LEU A 13 81.16 -63.47 25.82
CA LEU A 13 81.91 -64.70 26.13
C LEU A 13 82.74 -65.18 24.93
N VAL A 14 82.25 -64.97 23.71
CA VAL A 14 82.99 -65.30 22.48
C VAL A 14 84.03 -64.22 22.16
N ALA A 15 83.73 -62.94 22.38
CA ALA A 15 84.64 -61.83 22.11
C ALA A 15 85.86 -61.83 23.06
N SER A 16 85.65 -62.15 24.34
CA SER A 16 86.69 -62.12 25.39
C SER A 16 87.68 -63.29 25.33
N GLY A 17 87.31 -64.41 24.69
CA GLY A 17 88.11 -65.63 24.62
C GLY A 17 89.15 -65.69 23.49
N ARG A 18 89.32 -64.63 22.70
CA ARG A 18 90.11 -64.67 21.45
C ARG A 18 91.60 -64.87 21.72
N VAL A 19 92.21 -65.90 21.11
CA VAL A 19 93.62 -66.25 21.34
C VAL A 19 94.52 -65.53 20.32
N PRO A 20 95.54 -64.74 20.76
CA PRO A 20 96.43 -64.00 19.87
C PRO A 20 97.13 -64.90 18.83
N ALA A 21 97.32 -64.37 17.63
CA ALA A 21 97.98 -65.05 16.50
C ALA A 21 97.31 -66.37 16.02
N THR A 22 96.07 -66.66 16.46
CA THR A 22 95.29 -67.81 15.98
C THR A 22 93.85 -67.40 15.66
N SER A 23 93.19 -68.12 14.75
CA SER A 23 91.75 -67.95 14.49
C SER A 23 90.87 -68.68 15.52
N ARG A 24 91.39 -68.96 16.72
CA ARG A 24 90.74 -69.79 17.74
C ARG A 24 90.30 -68.93 18.93
N THR A 25 89.16 -69.30 19.49
CA THR A 25 88.58 -68.68 20.68
C THR A 25 88.48 -69.72 21.79
N LEU A 26 89.02 -69.40 22.96
CA LEU A 26 88.91 -70.18 24.19
C LEU A 26 87.61 -69.81 24.89
N ILE A 27 86.68 -70.75 24.97
CA ILE A 27 85.34 -70.52 25.54
C ILE A 27 85.19 -71.36 26.81
N ASN A 28 84.66 -70.74 27.87
CA ASN A 28 84.19 -71.49 29.03
C ASN A 28 82.91 -72.26 28.64
N LEU A 29 83.10 -73.53 28.32
CA LEU A 29 82.05 -74.41 27.82
C LEU A 29 80.87 -74.57 28.81
N LYS A 30 81.10 -74.41 30.11
CA LYS A 30 80.06 -74.46 31.14
C LYS A 30 79.19 -73.21 31.10
N ALA A 31 79.80 -72.03 31.19
CA ALA A 31 79.09 -70.74 31.16
C ALA A 31 78.36 -70.50 29.82
N PHE A 32 78.98 -70.91 28.71
CA PHE A 32 78.39 -70.79 27.38
C PHE A 32 77.13 -71.67 27.20
N ASN A 33 77.18 -72.93 27.66
CA ASN A 33 76.01 -73.81 27.59
C ASN A 33 74.91 -73.38 28.57
N GLU A 34 75.26 -72.78 29.70
CA GLU A 34 74.29 -72.23 30.65
C GLU A 34 73.52 -71.05 30.03
N ALA A 35 74.20 -70.13 29.34
CA ALA A 35 73.57 -69.05 28.59
C ALA A 35 72.69 -69.55 27.42
N ILE A 36 73.13 -70.56 26.66
CA ILE A 36 72.28 -71.21 25.63
C ILE A 36 71.08 -71.90 26.27
N GLY A 37 71.26 -72.52 27.44
CA GLY A 37 70.18 -73.17 28.20
C GLY A 37 69.11 -72.18 28.65
N GLN A 38 69.52 -71.00 29.13
CA GLN A 38 68.62 -69.91 29.51
C GLN A 38 67.84 -69.37 28.30
N ILE A 39 68.53 -69.11 27.18
CA ILE A 39 67.87 -68.71 25.92
C ILE A 39 66.86 -69.77 25.46
N ARG A 40 67.22 -71.05 25.48
CA ARG A 40 66.30 -72.12 25.08
C ARG A 40 65.10 -72.28 26.01
N ALA A 41 65.25 -71.91 27.28
CA ALA A 41 64.16 -71.94 28.26
C ALA A 41 63.19 -70.77 28.07
N GLU A 42 63.70 -69.57 27.78
CA GLU A 42 62.92 -68.32 27.71
C GLU A 42 62.33 -68.04 26.31
N LEU A 43 63.03 -68.44 25.23
CA LEU A 43 62.63 -68.17 23.85
C LEU A 43 61.24 -68.68 23.44
N PRO A 44 60.76 -69.86 23.89
CA PRO A 44 59.39 -70.30 23.62
C PRO A 44 58.33 -69.39 24.23
N GLU A 45 58.59 -68.84 25.43
CA GLU A 45 57.67 -67.95 26.12
C GLU A 45 57.57 -66.59 25.40
N GLU A 46 58.71 -66.00 25.05
CA GLU A 46 58.82 -64.78 24.24
C GLU A 46 58.13 -64.90 22.87
N LEU A 47 58.30 -66.04 22.18
CA LEU A 47 57.62 -66.30 20.91
C LEU A 47 56.10 -66.44 21.09
N ASN A 48 55.65 -67.07 22.16
CA ASN A 48 54.22 -67.19 22.47
C ASN A 48 53.60 -65.83 22.81
N GLU A 49 54.30 -65.01 23.60
CA GLU A 49 53.87 -63.64 23.93
C GLU A 49 53.79 -62.76 22.67
N SER A 50 54.81 -62.79 21.83
CA SER A 50 54.81 -62.09 20.54
C SER A 50 53.65 -62.52 19.64
N GLN A 51 53.36 -63.83 19.55
CA GLN A 51 52.21 -64.33 18.80
C GLN A 51 50.88 -63.88 19.41
N ALA A 52 50.76 -63.83 20.74
CA ALA A 52 49.57 -63.34 21.42
C ALA A 52 49.33 -61.84 21.12
N ILE A 53 50.39 -61.03 21.14
CA ILE A 53 50.34 -59.61 20.78
C ILE A 53 49.89 -59.43 19.32
N ILE A 54 50.42 -60.22 18.38
CA ILE A 54 50.01 -60.16 16.96
C ILE A 54 48.51 -60.48 16.82
N ARG A 55 48.03 -61.57 17.44
CA ARG A 55 46.60 -61.94 17.41
C ARG A 55 45.72 -60.86 18.04
N GLN A 56 46.15 -60.29 19.15
CA GLN A 56 45.43 -59.19 19.80
C GLN A 56 45.35 -57.96 18.89
N LYS A 57 46.47 -57.58 18.26
CA LYS A 57 46.53 -56.47 17.30
C LYS A 57 45.61 -56.71 16.10
N GLU A 58 45.62 -57.91 15.53
CA GLU A 58 44.71 -58.29 14.42
C GLU A 58 43.24 -58.16 14.84
N SER A 59 42.90 -58.60 16.06
CA SER A 59 41.54 -58.46 16.62
C SER A 59 41.14 -57.00 16.78
N VAL A 60 42.04 -56.16 17.30
CA VAL A 60 41.81 -54.71 17.45
C VAL A 60 41.61 -54.04 16.10
N ILE A 61 42.46 -54.33 15.11
CA ILE A 61 42.33 -53.77 13.75
C ILE A 61 40.99 -54.19 13.14
N LYS A 62 40.63 -55.47 13.22
CA LYS A 62 39.36 -55.96 12.67
C LYS A 62 38.16 -55.28 13.32
N THR A 63 38.20 -55.10 14.64
CA THR A 63 37.13 -54.42 15.39
C THR A 63 37.05 -52.94 14.99
N ALA A 64 38.19 -52.25 14.89
CA ALA A 64 38.26 -50.86 14.46
C ALA A 64 37.74 -50.68 13.02
N GLU A 65 38.04 -51.61 12.11
CA GLU A 65 37.54 -51.58 10.73
C GLU A 65 36.03 -51.81 10.63
N ILE A 66 35.47 -52.68 11.49
CA ILE A 66 34.02 -52.88 11.57
C ILE A 66 33.35 -51.62 12.10
N GLU A 67 33.89 -51.04 13.18
CA GLU A 67 33.33 -49.83 13.78
C GLU A 67 33.45 -48.63 12.83
N ALA A 68 34.58 -48.46 12.16
CA ALA A 68 34.76 -47.41 11.15
C ALA A 68 33.81 -47.57 9.95
N ARG A 69 33.49 -48.81 9.55
CA ARG A 69 32.45 -49.05 8.53
C ARG A 69 31.07 -48.69 9.05
N ARG A 70 30.75 -49.05 10.29
CA ARG A 70 29.47 -48.73 10.92
C ARG A 70 29.25 -47.22 11.03
N ILE A 71 30.24 -46.49 11.51
CA ILE A 71 30.18 -45.02 11.63
C ILE A 71 29.95 -44.37 10.27
N ARG A 72 30.67 -44.81 9.23
CA ARG A 72 30.48 -44.28 7.87
C ARG A 72 29.08 -44.56 7.32
N ALA A 73 28.60 -45.81 7.45
CA ALA A 73 27.26 -46.16 6.98
C ALA A 73 26.17 -45.33 7.68
N TYR A 74 26.29 -45.15 9.00
CA TYR A 74 25.37 -44.32 9.76
C TYR A 74 25.43 -42.84 9.34
N ALA A 75 26.63 -42.30 9.12
CA ALA A 75 26.81 -40.93 8.66
C ALA A 75 26.23 -40.71 7.25
N ASP A 76 26.38 -41.69 6.34
CA ASP A 76 25.83 -41.62 4.98
C ASP A 76 24.29 -41.68 4.99
N GLU A 77 23.70 -42.50 5.88
CA GLU A 77 22.25 -42.59 6.07
C GLU A 77 21.69 -41.27 6.63
N GLU A 78 22.27 -40.74 7.71
CA GLU A 78 21.93 -39.43 8.28
C GLU A 78 22.10 -38.29 7.27
N ALA A 79 23.19 -38.28 6.49
CA ALA A 79 23.40 -37.27 5.47
C ALA A 79 22.32 -37.32 4.38
N THR A 80 21.87 -38.53 4.03
CA THR A 80 20.79 -38.72 3.05
C THR A 80 19.46 -38.19 3.58
N THR A 81 19.08 -38.54 4.82
CA THR A 81 17.83 -38.06 5.42
C THR A 81 17.84 -36.54 5.64
N ILE A 82 18.97 -35.96 6.06
CA ILE A 82 19.12 -34.51 6.16
C ILE A 82 18.94 -33.85 4.80
N ARG A 83 19.54 -34.40 3.73
CA ARG A 83 19.40 -33.85 2.38
C ARG A 83 17.95 -33.91 1.90
N GLU A 84 17.30 -35.06 2.03
CA GLU A 84 15.90 -35.24 1.60
C GLU A 84 14.95 -34.29 2.33
N THR A 85 15.07 -34.20 3.66
CA THR A 85 14.23 -33.29 4.45
C THR A 85 14.52 -31.81 4.15
N ALA A 86 15.77 -31.47 3.82
CA ALA A 86 16.13 -30.11 3.41
C ALA A 86 15.54 -29.77 2.02
N GLU A 87 15.62 -30.69 1.06
CA GLU A 87 15.06 -30.53 -0.28
C GLU A 87 13.53 -30.39 -0.24
N GLU A 88 12.84 -31.21 0.55
CA GLU A 88 11.40 -31.12 0.76
C GLU A 88 11.02 -29.77 1.37
N LYS A 89 11.69 -29.36 2.46
CA LYS A 89 11.45 -28.06 3.10
C LYS A 89 11.75 -26.88 2.20
N ALA A 90 12.81 -26.96 1.39
CA ALA A 90 13.16 -25.90 0.44
C ALA A 90 12.09 -25.76 -0.64
N THR A 91 11.59 -26.88 -1.16
CA THR A 91 10.51 -26.89 -2.16
C THR A 91 9.24 -26.27 -1.59
N ILE A 92 8.82 -26.70 -0.40
CA ILE A 92 7.65 -26.14 0.30
C ILE A 92 7.82 -24.63 0.57
N ALA A 93 9.03 -24.18 0.95
CA ALA A 93 9.30 -22.77 1.19
C ALA A 93 9.19 -21.94 -0.09
N ILE A 94 9.72 -22.45 -1.21
CA ILE A 94 9.62 -21.80 -2.53
C ILE A 94 8.17 -21.73 -2.99
N ASP A 95 7.41 -22.82 -2.87
CA ASP A 95 6.01 -22.87 -3.29
C ASP A 95 5.18 -21.87 -2.50
N ASN A 96 5.29 -21.86 -1.17
CA ASN A 96 4.61 -20.90 -0.30
C ASN A 96 5.00 -19.45 -0.61
N ALA A 97 6.28 -19.19 -0.86
CA ALA A 97 6.76 -17.85 -1.22
C ALA A 97 6.18 -17.41 -2.58
N SER A 98 6.15 -18.31 -3.56
CA SER A 98 5.60 -18.04 -4.90
C SER A 98 4.10 -17.77 -4.86
N GLU A 99 3.34 -18.54 -4.09
CA GLU A 99 1.89 -18.35 -3.91
C GLU A 99 1.60 -17.01 -3.23
N LYS A 100 2.36 -16.69 -2.18
CA LYS A 100 2.22 -15.40 -1.48
C LYS A 100 2.58 -14.23 -2.38
N ALA A 101 3.63 -14.35 -3.19
CA ALA A 101 4.01 -13.35 -4.18
C ALA A 101 2.92 -13.13 -5.22
N ALA A 102 2.34 -14.20 -5.77
CA ALA A 102 1.23 -14.12 -6.71
C ALA A 102 0.02 -13.38 -6.11
N LYS A 103 -0.35 -13.71 -4.86
CA LYS A 103 -1.42 -13.01 -4.14
C LYS A 103 -1.13 -11.52 -3.93
N MET A 104 0.10 -11.16 -3.57
CA MET A 104 0.49 -9.75 -3.38
C MET A 104 0.44 -8.96 -4.69
N VAL A 105 0.89 -9.54 -5.81
CA VAL A 105 0.80 -8.93 -7.14
C VAL A 105 -0.66 -8.71 -7.52
N GLN A 106 -1.51 -9.74 -7.37
CA GLN A 106 -2.94 -9.64 -7.67
C GLN A 106 -3.63 -8.57 -6.82
N GLN A 107 -3.35 -8.49 -5.52
CA GLN A 107 -3.90 -7.46 -4.65
C GLN A 107 -3.43 -6.05 -5.05
N THR A 108 -2.17 -5.92 -5.46
CA THR A 108 -1.61 -4.64 -5.94
C THR A 108 -2.27 -4.22 -7.26
N GLU A 109 -2.52 -5.16 -8.17
CA GLU A 109 -3.21 -4.88 -9.44
C GLU A 109 -4.65 -4.41 -9.20
N VAL A 110 -5.40 -5.10 -8.33
CA VAL A 110 -6.78 -4.71 -7.98
C VAL A 110 -6.82 -3.31 -7.36
N THR A 111 -5.89 -3.00 -6.46
CA THR A 111 -5.84 -1.68 -5.81
C THR A 111 -5.43 -0.57 -6.79
N ALA A 112 -4.47 -0.84 -7.68
CA ALA A 112 -4.07 0.09 -8.74
C ALA A 112 -5.22 0.35 -9.72
N GLU A 113 -5.94 -0.69 -10.15
CA GLU A 113 -7.08 -0.55 -11.05
C GLU A 113 -8.24 0.22 -10.37
N ALA A 114 -8.53 -0.09 -9.10
CA ALA A 114 -9.55 0.62 -8.32
C ALA A 114 -9.20 2.10 -8.17
N ALA A 115 -7.94 2.43 -7.88
CA ALA A 115 -7.47 3.81 -7.78
C ALA A 115 -7.59 4.56 -9.11
N ARG A 116 -7.24 3.92 -10.24
CA ARG A 116 -7.41 4.50 -11.58
C ARG A 116 -8.87 4.79 -11.88
N LYS A 117 -9.76 3.82 -11.67
CA LYS A 117 -11.22 4.00 -11.87
C LYS A 117 -11.79 5.09 -10.98
N ALA A 118 -11.38 5.15 -9.71
CA ALA A 118 -11.81 6.21 -8.81
C ALA A 118 -11.38 7.60 -9.32
N SER A 119 -10.14 7.74 -9.78
CA SER A 119 -9.65 8.99 -10.37
C SER A 119 -10.41 9.40 -11.62
N GLU A 120 -10.77 8.45 -12.49
CA GLU A 120 -11.57 8.70 -13.71
C GLU A 120 -12.99 9.17 -13.36
N ILE A 121 -13.64 8.51 -12.39
CA ILE A 121 -14.97 8.90 -11.92
C ILE A 121 -14.96 10.30 -11.31
N ILE A 122 -13.94 10.64 -10.52
CA ILE A 122 -13.81 11.97 -9.92
C ILE A 122 -13.65 13.02 -11.01
N ALA A 123 -12.72 12.81 -11.96
CA ALA A 123 -12.50 13.75 -13.06
C ALA A 123 -13.76 13.93 -13.93
N GLU A 124 -14.49 12.85 -14.20
CA GLU A 124 -15.75 12.92 -14.94
C GLU A 124 -16.84 13.66 -14.15
N ALA A 125 -16.96 13.40 -12.85
CA ALA A 125 -17.92 14.07 -11.99
C ALA A 125 -17.64 15.57 -11.88
N GLU A 126 -16.37 15.97 -11.75
CA GLU A 126 -15.94 17.36 -11.74
C GLU A 126 -16.25 18.05 -13.07
N ALA A 127 -15.94 17.43 -14.21
CA ALA A 127 -16.26 17.98 -15.53
C ALA A 127 -17.77 18.16 -15.74
N ARG A 128 -18.58 17.16 -15.32
CA ARG A 128 -20.05 17.25 -15.36
C ARG A 128 -20.58 18.36 -14.47
N ALA A 129 -20.03 18.52 -13.27
CA ALA A 129 -20.44 19.59 -12.35
C ALA A 129 -20.19 20.98 -12.95
N VAL A 130 -19.02 21.20 -13.55
CA VAL A 130 -18.70 22.46 -14.24
C VAL A 130 -19.70 22.73 -15.37
N SER A 131 -19.97 21.74 -16.22
CA SER A 131 -20.92 21.89 -17.33
C SER A 131 -22.35 22.23 -16.86
N ILE A 132 -22.80 21.63 -15.75
CA ILE A 132 -24.11 21.94 -15.16
C ILE A 132 -24.17 23.39 -14.66
N ILE A 133 -23.11 23.85 -13.99
CA ILE A 133 -23.02 25.22 -13.50
C ILE A 133 -23.05 26.21 -14.67
N GLU A 134 -22.23 26.01 -15.69
CA GLU A 134 -22.20 26.87 -16.88
C GLU A 134 -23.56 26.91 -17.60
N ALA A 135 -24.23 25.77 -17.75
CA ALA A 135 -25.55 25.70 -18.35
C ALA A 135 -26.61 26.41 -17.49
N ALA A 136 -26.53 26.29 -16.16
CA ALA A 136 -27.43 26.97 -15.24
C ALA A 136 -27.22 28.49 -15.27
N ASP A 137 -25.97 28.96 -15.26
CA ASP A 137 -25.62 30.38 -15.32
C ASP A 137 -26.07 31.02 -16.64
N SER A 138 -25.84 30.33 -17.76
CA SER A 138 -26.31 30.78 -19.09
C SER A 138 -27.84 30.87 -19.15
N SER A 139 -28.53 29.85 -18.65
CA SER A 139 -30.00 29.85 -18.59
C SER A 139 -30.56 30.94 -17.68
N ALA A 140 -29.89 31.21 -16.55
CA ALA A 140 -30.26 32.26 -15.62
C ALA A 140 -30.07 33.65 -16.27
N ALA A 141 -28.92 33.88 -16.92
CA ALA A 141 -28.65 35.12 -17.64
C ALA A 141 -29.71 35.41 -18.71
N GLN A 142 -30.04 34.40 -19.54
CA GLN A 142 -31.09 34.53 -20.57
C GLN A 142 -32.46 34.86 -19.97
N LYS A 143 -32.84 34.23 -18.85
CA LYS A 143 -34.12 34.52 -18.17
C LYS A 143 -34.16 35.92 -17.58
N THR A 144 -33.04 36.38 -17.01
CA THR A 144 -32.92 37.75 -16.49
C THR A 144 -33.08 38.76 -17.60
N GLU A 145 -32.34 38.61 -18.70
CA GLU A 145 -32.42 39.51 -19.87
C GLU A 145 -33.85 39.52 -20.48
N ALA A 146 -34.47 38.35 -20.65
CA ALA A 146 -35.84 38.26 -21.15
C ALA A 146 -36.85 38.95 -20.21
N THR A 147 -36.64 38.85 -18.89
CA THR A 147 -37.49 39.50 -17.89
C THR A 147 -37.29 41.00 -17.90
N GLU A 148 -36.05 41.49 -17.96
CA GLU A 148 -35.72 42.92 -18.06
C GLU A 148 -36.35 43.54 -19.31
N ASN A 149 -36.21 42.90 -20.46
CA ASN A 149 -36.84 43.34 -21.70
C ASN A 149 -38.37 43.41 -21.57
N ARG A 150 -39.00 42.41 -20.97
CA ARG A 150 -40.46 42.38 -20.77
C ARG A 150 -40.93 43.46 -19.78
N VAL A 151 -40.21 43.68 -18.69
CA VAL A 151 -40.50 44.74 -17.73
C VAL A 151 -40.35 46.11 -18.38
N GLY A 152 -39.33 46.30 -19.22
CA GLY A 152 -39.14 47.53 -20.00
C GLY A 152 -40.33 47.82 -20.92
N MET A 153 -40.80 46.81 -21.68
CA MET A 153 -42.00 46.96 -22.52
C MET A 153 -43.24 47.28 -21.69
N MET A 154 -43.47 46.56 -20.58
CA MET A 154 -44.61 46.80 -19.69
C MET A 154 -44.60 48.22 -19.10
N MET A 155 -43.43 48.76 -18.75
CA MET A 155 -43.28 50.14 -18.28
C MET A 155 -43.66 51.14 -19.36
N ILE A 156 -43.20 50.95 -20.61
CA ILE A 156 -43.52 51.83 -21.74
C ILE A 156 -45.02 51.80 -22.03
N ASP A 157 -45.62 50.61 -22.07
CA ASP A 157 -47.06 50.44 -22.30
C ASP A 157 -47.88 51.10 -21.17
N ALA A 158 -47.48 50.91 -19.91
CA ALA A 158 -48.13 51.52 -18.76
C ALA A 158 -48.03 53.05 -18.77
N GLU A 159 -46.88 53.61 -19.15
CA GLU A 159 -46.69 55.07 -19.27
C GLU A 159 -47.58 55.64 -20.39
N THR A 160 -47.68 54.92 -21.51
CA THR A 160 -48.52 55.31 -22.66
C THR A 160 -50.01 55.27 -22.30
N ASP A 161 -50.47 54.22 -21.63
CA ASP A 161 -51.85 54.10 -21.15
C ASP A 161 -52.17 55.17 -20.09
N ALA A 162 -51.26 55.39 -19.14
CA ALA A 162 -51.42 56.43 -18.12
C ALA A 162 -51.50 57.83 -18.75
N GLY A 163 -50.68 58.13 -19.77
CA GLY A 163 -50.74 59.37 -20.54
C GLY A 163 -52.09 59.54 -21.24
N SER A 164 -52.53 58.52 -21.98
CA SER A 164 -53.82 58.54 -22.68
C SER A 164 -55.01 58.75 -21.73
N ARG A 165 -54.97 58.15 -20.54
CA ARG A 165 -56.00 58.35 -19.50
C ARG A 165 -55.97 59.76 -18.92
N ARG A 166 -54.80 60.36 -18.72
CA ARG A 166 -54.66 61.76 -18.26
C ARG A 166 -55.25 62.71 -19.28
N ASP A 167 -54.85 62.57 -20.55
CA ASP A 167 -55.34 63.42 -21.64
C ASP A 167 -56.87 63.34 -21.79
N GLY A 168 -57.43 62.12 -21.78
CA GLY A 168 -58.89 61.93 -21.84
C GLY A 168 -59.64 62.46 -20.61
N ALA A 169 -59.03 62.38 -19.41
CA ALA A 169 -59.62 62.96 -18.20
C ALA A 169 -59.59 64.49 -18.23
N ASP A 170 -58.52 65.10 -18.75
CA ASP A 170 -58.38 66.54 -18.91
C ASP A 170 -59.36 67.08 -19.96
N GLU A 171 -59.56 66.34 -21.07
CA GLU A 171 -60.57 66.66 -22.08
C GLU A 171 -61.98 66.59 -21.49
N TYR A 172 -62.31 65.50 -20.78
CA TYR A 172 -63.59 65.36 -20.10
C TYR A 172 -63.82 66.46 -19.05
N ALA A 173 -62.82 66.79 -18.25
CA ALA A 173 -62.90 67.87 -17.27
C ALA A 173 -63.15 69.23 -17.96
N SER A 174 -62.48 69.48 -19.08
CA SER A 174 -62.68 70.70 -19.88
C SER A 174 -64.10 70.79 -20.44
N GLU A 175 -64.65 69.68 -20.96
CA GLU A 175 -66.03 69.62 -21.45
C GLU A 175 -67.05 69.85 -20.32
N VAL A 176 -66.87 69.21 -19.17
CA VAL A 176 -67.76 69.38 -18.01
C VAL A 176 -67.71 70.81 -17.49
N LEU A 177 -66.52 71.41 -17.38
CA LEU A 177 -66.35 72.80 -16.94
C LEU A 177 -66.98 73.79 -17.91
N PHE A 178 -66.82 73.57 -19.22
CA PHE A 178 -67.45 74.39 -20.25
C PHE A 178 -68.98 74.31 -20.20
N ASN A 179 -69.54 73.10 -20.07
CA ASN A 179 -70.98 72.92 -19.91
C ASN A 179 -71.51 73.59 -18.62
N LEU A 180 -70.75 73.50 -17.53
CA LEU A 180 -71.10 74.17 -16.28
C LEU A 180 -71.05 75.71 -16.43
N GLU A 181 -70.05 76.26 -17.12
CA GLU A 181 -69.96 77.69 -17.43
C GLU A 181 -71.16 78.16 -18.24
N GLN A 182 -71.56 77.42 -19.28
CA GLN A 182 -72.76 77.73 -20.07
C GLN A 182 -74.03 77.70 -19.22
N HIS A 183 -74.15 76.70 -18.33
CA HIS A 183 -75.29 76.58 -17.44
C HIS A 183 -75.38 77.76 -16.45
N VAL A 184 -74.27 78.09 -15.79
CA VAL A 184 -74.19 79.23 -14.86
C VAL A 184 -74.46 80.54 -15.59
N SER A 185 -73.91 80.73 -16.79
CA SER A 185 -74.17 81.91 -17.63
C SER A 185 -75.65 82.04 -17.99
N GLY A 186 -76.30 80.92 -18.33
CA GLY A 186 -77.74 80.88 -18.59
C GLY A 186 -78.58 81.23 -17.35
N VAL A 187 -78.21 80.72 -16.16
CA VAL A 187 -78.87 81.06 -14.90
C VAL A 187 -78.67 82.54 -14.55
N LEU A 188 -77.44 83.06 -14.66
CA LEU A 188 -77.14 84.48 -14.47
C LEU A 188 -77.93 85.38 -15.42
N GLY A 189 -78.07 84.99 -16.69
CA GLY A 189 -78.89 85.69 -17.67
C GLY A 189 -80.36 85.78 -17.26
N LYS A 190 -80.94 84.67 -16.74
CA LYS A 190 -82.30 84.65 -16.20
C LYS A 190 -82.45 85.52 -14.95
N VAL A 191 -81.46 85.52 -14.05
CA VAL A 191 -81.46 86.37 -12.84
C VAL A 191 -81.38 87.85 -13.21
N ARG A 192 -80.49 88.24 -14.14
CA ARG A 192 -80.40 89.61 -14.65
C ARG A 192 -81.71 90.08 -15.29
N ALA A 193 -82.29 89.27 -16.17
CA ALA A 193 -83.60 89.57 -16.77
C ALA A 193 -84.70 89.75 -15.70
N GLY A 194 -84.67 88.95 -14.62
CA GLY A 194 -85.57 89.12 -13.48
C GLY A 194 -85.32 90.40 -12.67
N LEU A 195 -84.07 90.79 -12.45
CA LEU A 195 -83.69 92.05 -11.80
C LEU A 195 -84.07 93.27 -12.65
N ASP A 196 -83.80 93.26 -13.95
CA ASP A 196 -84.21 94.32 -14.89
C ASP A 196 -85.74 94.52 -14.86
N LEU A 197 -86.50 93.43 -14.74
CA LEU A 197 -87.97 93.46 -14.63
C LEU A 197 -88.46 94.05 -13.29
N LEU A 198 -87.68 93.92 -12.21
CA LEU A 198 -87.95 94.53 -10.91
C LEU A 198 -87.49 96.00 -10.85
N GLU A 199 -86.37 96.34 -11.50
CA GLU A 199 -85.86 97.70 -11.64
C GLU A 199 -86.78 98.55 -12.53
N ALA A 200 -87.30 97.97 -13.63
CA ALA A 200 -88.37 98.57 -14.44
C ALA A 200 -89.70 98.75 -13.67
N ARG A 201 -89.87 98.05 -12.54
CA ARG A 201 -91.02 98.20 -11.63
C ARG A 201 -90.78 99.20 -10.50
N SER A 202 -89.61 99.83 -10.44
CA SER A 202 -89.28 100.88 -9.46
C SER A 202 -89.14 102.25 -10.14
N PRO A 203 -90.25 102.96 -10.45
CA PRO A 203 -90.18 104.39 -10.72
C PRO A 203 -90.00 105.15 -9.40
N SER A 204 -89.00 106.03 -9.39
CA SER A 204 -89.03 107.25 -8.58
C SER A 204 -90.26 108.07 -9.00
N ASP A 205 -91.37 107.92 -8.28
CA ASP A 205 -92.45 108.91 -8.27
C ASP A 205 -92.37 109.71 -6.97
N THR A 206 -91.58 110.77 -7.03
CA THR A 206 -91.84 111.98 -6.28
C THR A 206 -92.83 112.85 -7.08
N THR A 207 -93.98 113.20 -6.47
CA THR A 207 -94.52 114.58 -6.34
C THR A 207 -95.97 114.83 -6.83
N SER A 208 -96.90 115.03 -5.87
CA SER A 208 -98.07 115.96 -5.84
C SER A 208 -99.17 115.82 -6.92
N VAL A 209 -100.46 116.15 -6.70
CA VAL A 209 -101.11 117.30 -6.03
C VAL A 209 -102.55 116.93 -5.62
N HIS A 210 -103.04 117.59 -4.56
CA HIS A 210 -104.40 117.67 -3.99
C HIS A 210 -104.78 116.70 -2.86
#